data_AF-A0A414U7E5-F1
#
_entry.id   AF-A0A414U7E5-F1
#
_cell.length_a   1.000
_cell.length_b   1.000
_cell.length_c   1.000
_cell.angle_alpha   90.00
_cell.angle_beta   90.00
_cell.angle_gamma   90.00
#
_symmetry.space_group_name_H-M   'P 1'
#
loop_
_entity.id
_entity.type
_entity.pdbx_description
1 polymer ?
#
loop_
_entity_poly.entity_id
_entity_poly.type
_entity_poly.pdbx_seq_one_letter_code
_entity_poly.pdbx_strand_id
1 'polypeptide(L)' 'MIELTDKKKKSLLEKYKERHGGCAICPGCKEYIRGSDELADVEYIKTKRGTEVFLHRGCFEKVWR' A
#
# COMPACT_ATOMS: atom_id res chain seq x y z
N MET A 1 -9.97 10.04 -6.55
CA MET A 1 -8.95 9.02 -6.25
C MET A 1 -8.59 8.37 -7.57
N ILE A 2 -7.30 8.30 -7.92
CA ILE A 2 -6.90 7.64 -9.17
C ILE A 2 -6.79 6.16 -8.83
N GLU A 3 -7.71 5.34 -9.34
CA GLU A 3 -7.62 3.89 -9.21
C GLU A 3 -6.39 3.42 -9.99
N LEU A 4 -5.38 2.94 -9.26
CA LEU A 4 -4.17 2.37 -9.83
C LEU A 4 -4.47 0.95 -10.30
N THR A 5 -3.94 0.59 -11.47
CA THR A 5 -4.02 -0.79 -11.94
C THR A 5 -3.18 -1.71 -11.04
N ASP A 6 -3.59 -2.97 -10.96
CA ASP A 6 -2.93 -4.02 -10.20
C ASP A 6 -1.42 -4.12 -10.52
N LYS A 7 -1.10 -4.06 -11.82
CA LYS A 7 0.28 -4.04 -12.34
C LYS A 7 1.08 -2.87 -11.77
N LYS A 8 0.46 -1.69 -11.62
CA LYS A 8 1.12 -0.50 -11.08
C LYS A 8 1.30 -0.62 -9.56
N LYS A 9 0.29 -1.10 -8.84
CA LYS A 9 0.38 -1.38 -7.39
C LYS A 9 1.51 -2.36 -7.09
N LYS A 10 1.60 -3.46 -7.85
CA LYS A 10 2.69 -4.44 -7.74
C LYS A 10 4.06 -3.80 -7.95
N SER A 11 4.22 -3.01 -9.02
CA SER A 11 5.48 -2.31 -9.29
C SER A 11 5.87 -1.33 -8.17
N LEU A 12 4.89 -0.67 -7.54
CA LEU A 12 5.14 0.23 -6.41
C LEU A 12 5.55 -0.54 -5.15
N LEU A 13 4.92 -1.69 -4.86
CA LEU A 13 5.29 -2.55 -3.73
C LEU A 13 6.72 -3.09 -3.88
N GLU A 14 7.11 -3.53 -5.07
CA GLU A 14 8.48 -3.99 -5.34
C GLU A 14 9.50 -2.87 -5.10
N LYS A 15 9.22 -1.66 -5.60
CA LYS A 15 10.06 -0.47 -5.35
C LYS A 15 10.08 -0.04 -3.89
N TYR A 16 8.98 -0.23 -3.17
CA TYR A 16 8.94 0.03 -1.73
C TYR A 16 9.85 -0.95 -1.00
N LYS A 17 9.78 -2.24 -1.35
CA LYS A 17 10.62 -3.29 -0.75
C LYS A 17 12.10 -3.04 -0.99
N GLU A 18 12.48 -2.63 -2.20
CA GLU A 18 13.87 -2.28 -2.53
C GLU A 18 14.37 -1.09 -1.70
N ARG A 19 13.55 -0.05 -1.50
CA ARG A 19 13.95 1.16 -0.77
C ARG A 19 13.95 1.03 0.75
N HIS A 20 13.05 0.22 1.30
CA HIS A 20 12.84 0.10 2.74
C HIS A 20 13.34 -1.22 3.34
N GLY A 21 13.82 -2.15 2.51
CA GLY A 21 14.35 -3.45 2.97
C GLY A 21 13.28 -4.43 3.49
N GLY A 22 12.00 -4.20 3.17
CA GLY A 22 10.90 -5.03 3.68
C GLY A 22 9.55 -4.77 3.01
N CYS A 23 8.58 -5.65 3.26
CA CYS A 23 7.22 -5.47 2.75
C CYS A 23 6.54 -4.25 3.39
N ALA A 24 5.62 -3.62 2.66
CA ALA A 24 4.79 -2.58 3.25
C ALA A 24 3.91 -3.19 4.36
N ILE A 25 3.62 -2.42 5.41
CA ILE A 25 2.75 -2.83 6.51
C ILE A 25 1.50 -1.97 6.45
N CYS A 26 0.33 -2.60 6.44
CA CYS A 26 -0.93 -1.88 6.50
C CYS A 26 -1.03 -1.13 7.83
N PRO A 27 -1.17 0.21 7.85
CA PRO A 27 -1.28 0.96 9.09
C PRO A 27 -2.53 0.64 9.90
N GLY A 28 -3.59 0.11 9.27
CA GLY A 28 -4.88 -0.17 9.92
C GLY A 28 -5.00 -1.55 10.58
N CYS A 29 -4.45 -2.61 9.99
CA CYS A 29 -4.46 -3.96 10.58
C CYS A 29 -3.08 -4.47 11.03
N LYS A 30 -1.99 -3.75 10.72
CA LYS A 30 -0.60 -4.11 11.04
C LYS A 30 -0.08 -5.38 10.35
N GLU A 31 -0.81 -5.89 9.35
CA GLU A 31 -0.38 -7.02 8.54
C GLU A 31 0.50 -6.56 7.36
N TYR A 32 1.35 -7.47 6.88
CA TYR A 32 2.18 -7.22 5.72
C TYR A 32 1.35 -7.22 4.43
N ILE A 33 1.63 -6.27 3.56
CA ILE A 33 1.12 -6.21 2.20
C ILE A 33 2.21 -6.76 1.28
N ARG A 34 2.00 -7.96 0.76
CA ARG A 34 2.92 -8.67 -0.13
C ARG A 34 2.47 -8.47 -1.57
N GLY A 35 3.40 -8.59 -2.51
CA GLY A 35 3.08 -8.54 -3.96
C GLY A 35 2.25 -9.74 -4.46
N SER A 36 1.93 -10.69 -3.58
CA SER A 36 1.08 -11.86 -3.82
C SER A 36 -0.33 -11.71 -3.25
N ASP A 37 -0.59 -10.68 -2.44
CA ASP A 37 -1.94 -10.39 -1.94
C ASP A 37 -2.86 -9.96 -3.09
N GLU A 38 -4.17 -10.06 -2.86
CA GLU A 38 -5.18 -9.51 -3.78
C GLU A 38 -5.04 -7.98 -3.81
N LEU A 39 -4.25 -7.49 -4.76
CA LEU A 39 -3.94 -6.06 -4.92
C LEU A 39 -5.19 -5.22 -5.27
N ALA A 40 -6.29 -5.86 -5.65
CA ALA A 40 -7.63 -5.25 -5.73
C ALA A 40 -8.05 -4.60 -4.39
N ASP A 41 -7.69 -5.22 -3.27
CA ASP A 41 -8.00 -4.75 -1.92
C ASP A 41 -6.90 -3.89 -1.31
N VAL A 42 -5.87 -3.51 -2.07
CA VAL A 42 -4.79 -2.62 -1.60
C VAL A 42 -4.91 -1.24 -2.21
N GLU A 43 -4.94 -0.22 -1.37
CA GLU A 43 -4.83 1.19 -1.78
C GLU A 43 -3.39 1.69 -1.61
N TYR A 44 -2.96 2.56 -2.53
CA TYR A 44 -1.68 3.26 -2.46
C TYR A 44 -1.92 4.76 -2.35
N ILE A 45 -1.33 5.37 -1.33
CA ILE A 45 -1.40 6.80 -1.07
C ILE A 45 0.01 7.34 -1.01
N LYS A 46 0.29 8.34 -1.85
CA LYS A 46 1.51 9.14 -1.75
C LYS A 46 1.16 10.51 -1.18
N THR A 47 1.67 10.81 0.01
CA THR A 47 1.45 12.12 0.65
C THR A 47 2.24 13.22 -0.05
N LYS A 48 1.86 14.49 0.17
CA LYS A 48 2.60 15.66 -0.36
C LYS A 48 4.07 15.70 0.08
N ARG A 49 4.40 15.11 1.23
CA ARG A 49 5.78 15.00 1.75
C ARG A 49 6.57 13.84 1.14
N GLY A 50 5.97 13.09 0.21
CA GLY A 50 6.62 11.97 -0.47
C GLY A 50 6.51 10.64 0.26
N THR A 51 5.94 10.59 1.47
CA THR A 51 5.69 9.34 2.19
C THR A 51 4.69 8.49 1.42
N GLU A 52 5.04 7.22 1.23
CA GLU A 52 4.23 6.23 0.56
C GLU A 52 3.59 5.30 1.57
N VAL A 53 2.28 5.13 1.44
CA VAL A 53 1.47 4.32 2.33
C VAL A 53 0.69 3.33 1.49
N PHE A 54 0.82 2.05 1.85
CA PHE A 54 -0.03 0.98 1.35
C PHE A 54 -0.97 0.58 2.48
N LEU A 55 -2.24 0.38 2.18
CA LEU A 55 -3.22 -0.10 3.15
C LEU A 55 -4.26 -0.99 2.47
N HIS A 56 -4.89 -1.88 3.24
CA HIS A 56 -6.08 -2.57 2.77
C HIS A 56 -7.24 -1.57 2.63
N ARG A 57 -8.06 -1.69 1.58
CA ARG A 57 -9.21 -0.82 1.32
C ARG A 57 -10.16 -0.79 2.51
N GLY A 58 -10.43 -1.95 3.12
CA GLY A 58 -11.23 -2.06 4.35
C GLY A 58 -10.57 -1.49 5.62
N CYS A 59 -9.29 -1.08 5.55
CA CYS A 59 -8.59 -0.43 6.65
C CYS A 59 -8.57 1.10 6.53
N PHE A 60 -9.14 1.70 5.48
CA PHE A 60 -9.09 3.15 5.27
C PHE A 60 -9.62 3.94 6.46
N GLU A 61 -10.81 3.59 6.95
CA GLU A 61 -11.45 4.26 8.09
C GLU A 61 -10.70 4.06 9.42
N LYS A 62 -9.92 2.98 9.55
CA LYS A 62 -9.10 2.73 10.75
C LYS A 62 -7.87 3.64 10.81
N VAL A 63 -7.45 4.19 9.68
CA VAL A 63 -6.20 4.96 9.56
C VAL A 63 -6.48 6.46 9.51
N TRP A 64 -7.60 6.89 8.90
CA TRP A 64 -7.96 8.31 8.73
C TRP A 64 -9.16 8.74 9.58
N ARG A 65 -9.18 8.36 10.87
CA ARG A 65 -10.20 8.81 11.83
C ARG A 65 -9.85 10.16 12.46
#